data_AF-A0A395SWR9-F1
#
_entry.id   AF-A0A395SWR9-F1
#
_cell.length_a   1.000
_cell.length_b   1.000
_cell.length_c   1.000
_cell.angle_alpha   90.00
_cell.angle_beta   90.00
_cell.angle_gamma   90.00
#
_symmetry.space_group_name_H-M   'P 1'
#
loop_
_entity.id
_entity.type
_entity.pdbx_description
1 polymer ?
#
loop_
_entity_poly.entity_id
_entity_poly.type
_entity_poly.pdbx_seq_one_letter_code
_entity_poly.pdbx_strand_id
1 'polypeptide(L)'
;MSDFGHFGSEEEYATVRKHNAEVESDPDNFDHWENLIKACETLEGGLNRNSSPQALATFRDAYDRLLTKFPLFFGYWKKYADMEFNIAGPESAEMVYERGCASITNSVDLWTDYCSFKMETTHDPHLVRELFERGSTFVGLDFLAHPFWDKYIEYEERQEAQDKIYAIHARIIRIPMHQYARYYERFRSLSHNQPITEVVPAEDLARFRAEVEAENVAFGGAPKPELEIERDVRAKIDAMFYEIFTTTQTEVSKRWTYESEIKRPYFHVTALEHKDLANWRKYLDFEESEGDYARIVALYERCLVTCAFYDDLWFRYARWMSGQEGKAEEVRNIYVRASTMFVPISRPGIRLQWAYFEESTGRVAVALDIHEAILLRLPDSVEVIVSWANVERRQNGIDAAIQVYKNQIDAPTVDLYTKAALVAEWALLLWKVKGSAEEAREVFTKNVAWYGDSRLFWDRWFQFELEQPSSAETEAQHGECMKKVFDELRERSRLSAPVKKDLAQIYLNYLVERGDKDAMKVFLQVDREIFGPSSVAKLSTATGKENGAAKGELDEASRQRAEAQYVHFYEVHGEPEADTQGNADFN
;
A
#
# COMPACT_ATOMS: atom_id res chain seq x y z
N MET A 1 -8.61 30.30 49.48
CA MET A 1 -7.54 31.02 48.76
C MET A 1 -6.43 29.99 48.59
N SER A 2 -6.58 29.14 47.58
CA SER A 2 -6.06 29.31 46.21
C SER A 2 -4.56 29.08 46.20
N ASP A 3 -4.14 27.84 45.88
CA ASP A 3 -2.85 27.54 45.23
C ASP A 3 -2.59 26.04 44.98
N PHE A 4 -3.44 25.13 45.48
CA PHE A 4 -3.24 23.67 45.24
C PHE A 4 -3.74 23.14 43.88
N GLY A 5 -4.28 23.99 43.00
CA GLY A 5 -4.78 23.58 41.68
C GLY A 5 -3.85 23.86 40.49
N HIS A 6 -2.77 24.63 40.68
CA HIS A 6 -1.97 25.11 39.55
C HIS A 6 -0.74 24.24 39.26
N PHE A 7 -0.10 23.69 40.29
CA PHE A 7 1.15 22.91 40.13
C PHE A 7 0.95 21.56 39.43
N GLY A 8 -0.17 20.86 39.65
CA GLY A 8 -0.45 19.58 38.98
C GLY A 8 -0.65 19.74 37.48
N SER A 9 -1.37 20.78 37.06
CA SER A 9 -1.61 21.03 35.63
C SER A 9 -0.31 21.34 34.87
N GLU A 10 0.62 22.09 35.46
CA GLU A 10 1.84 22.52 34.76
C GLU A 10 2.81 21.35 34.48
N GLU A 11 2.90 20.40 35.41
CA GLU A 11 3.70 19.17 35.27
C GLU A 11 3.07 18.21 34.24
N GLU A 12 1.75 18.06 34.26
CA GLU A 12 1.00 17.29 33.25
C GLU A 12 1.21 17.87 31.84
N TYR A 13 1.07 19.19 31.68
CA TYR A 13 1.34 19.86 30.40
C TYR A 13 2.83 19.77 29.99
N ALA A 14 3.77 19.74 30.93
CA ALA A 14 5.18 19.50 30.62
C ALA A 14 5.42 18.08 30.06
N THR A 15 4.71 17.09 30.60
CA THR A 15 4.76 15.70 30.14
C THR A 15 4.19 15.57 28.73
N VAL A 16 3.05 16.23 28.46
CA VAL A 16 2.46 16.28 27.10
C VAL A 16 3.43 16.93 26.11
N ARG A 17 4.07 18.06 26.47
CA ARG A 17 5.06 18.71 25.59
C ARG A 17 6.25 17.81 25.27
N LYS A 18 6.73 17.04 26.26
CA LYS A 18 7.81 16.08 26.08
C LYS A 18 7.42 15.00 25.07
N HIS A 19 6.28 14.33 25.26
CA HIS A 19 5.83 13.28 24.35
C HIS A 19 5.47 13.82 22.96
N ASN A 20 4.96 15.05 22.87
CA ASN A 20 4.72 15.68 21.57
C ASN A 20 6.04 15.92 20.80
N ALA A 21 7.12 16.32 21.49
CA ALA A 21 8.43 16.44 20.87
C ALA A 21 9.01 15.09 20.41
N GLU A 22 8.77 14.01 21.17
CA GLU A 22 9.14 12.64 20.78
C GLU A 22 8.40 12.23 19.48
N VAL A 23 7.09 12.49 19.40
CA VAL A 23 6.29 12.26 18.19
C VAL A 23 6.76 13.11 17.01
N GLU A 24 7.11 14.38 17.23
CA GLU A 24 7.63 15.25 16.16
C GLU A 24 9.00 14.80 15.64
N SER A 25 9.81 14.18 16.49
CA SER A 25 11.12 13.66 16.12
C SER A 25 11.04 12.36 15.30
N ASP A 26 10.07 11.50 15.60
CA ASP A 26 9.82 10.24 14.91
C ASP A 26 8.32 9.94 14.88
N PRO A 27 7.60 10.44 13.85
CA PRO A 27 6.16 10.24 13.72
C PRO A 27 5.75 8.81 13.34
N ASP A 28 6.69 7.96 12.93
CA ASP A 28 6.42 6.56 12.54
C ASP A 28 6.43 5.62 13.76
N ASN A 29 7.04 6.04 14.88
CA ASN A 29 7.09 5.26 16.10
C ASN A 29 5.78 5.37 16.90
N PHE A 30 5.00 4.29 16.89
CA PHE A 30 3.72 4.21 17.58
C PHE A 30 3.82 4.35 19.11
N ASP A 31 4.91 3.92 19.74
CA ASP A 31 5.06 4.01 21.21
C ASP A 31 5.09 5.47 21.68
N HIS A 32 5.67 6.37 20.88
CA HIS A 32 5.65 7.81 21.16
C HIS A 32 4.21 8.36 21.15
N TRP A 33 3.40 7.92 20.17
CA TRP A 33 2.00 8.31 20.10
C TRP A 33 1.18 7.75 21.26
N GLU A 34 1.39 6.49 21.62
CA GLU A 34 0.67 5.88 22.75
C GLU A 34 0.94 6.64 24.05
N ASN A 35 2.20 7.02 24.30
CA ASN A 35 2.57 7.83 25.46
C ASN A 35 1.94 9.23 25.43
N LEU A 36 1.93 9.90 24.26
CA LEU A 36 1.29 11.20 24.09
C LEU A 36 -0.21 11.14 24.40
N ILE A 37 -0.92 10.13 23.86
CA ILE A 37 -2.36 9.96 24.07
C ILE A 37 -2.68 9.69 25.53
N LYS A 38 -1.94 8.78 26.17
CA LYS A 38 -2.08 8.48 27.60
C LYS A 38 -1.91 9.75 28.44
N ALA A 39 -0.89 10.56 28.16
CA ALA A 39 -0.66 11.82 28.86
C ALA A 39 -1.81 12.83 28.66
N CYS A 40 -2.33 12.96 27.43
CA CYS A 40 -3.43 13.86 27.12
C CYS A 40 -4.75 13.48 27.82
N GLU A 41 -5.05 12.18 27.93
CA GLU A 41 -6.25 11.68 28.61
C GLU A 41 -6.25 11.94 30.11
N THR A 42 -5.07 11.95 30.71
CA THR A 42 -4.89 12.19 32.15
C THR A 42 -4.82 13.66 32.54
N LEU A 43 -4.85 14.59 31.57
CA LEU A 43 -4.84 16.02 31.85
C LEU A 43 -5.96 16.41 32.83
N GLU A 44 -5.62 17.28 33.78
CA GLU A 44 -6.51 17.79 34.83
C GLU A 44 -7.09 16.67 35.73
N GLY A 45 -6.35 15.57 35.89
CA GLY A 45 -6.79 14.39 36.63
C GLY A 45 -7.83 13.52 35.91
N GLY A 46 -8.00 13.73 34.60
CA GLY A 46 -8.96 13.03 33.75
C GLY A 46 -9.98 13.97 33.13
N LEU A 47 -10.06 13.95 31.80
CA LEU A 47 -10.91 14.84 31.05
C LEU A 47 -12.40 14.58 31.31
N ASN A 48 -13.16 15.66 31.48
CA ASN A 48 -14.60 15.64 31.68
C ASN A 48 -15.24 16.93 31.13
N ARG A 49 -16.56 17.07 31.29
CA ARG A 49 -17.34 18.22 30.77
C ARG A 49 -16.89 19.59 31.29
N ASN A 50 -16.22 19.63 32.45
CA ASN A 50 -15.75 20.86 33.09
C ASN A 50 -14.26 21.13 32.86
N SER A 51 -13.56 20.28 32.11
CA SER A 51 -12.14 20.47 31.79
C SER A 51 -11.92 21.75 30.99
N SER A 52 -10.72 22.32 31.10
CA SER A 52 -10.40 23.57 30.42
C SER A 52 -10.45 23.41 28.90
N PRO A 53 -10.83 24.47 28.14
CA PRO A 53 -10.81 24.44 26.68
C PRO A 53 -9.42 24.09 26.11
N GLN A 54 -8.35 24.44 26.83
CA GLN A 54 -6.98 24.12 26.45
C GLN A 54 -6.73 22.60 26.55
N ALA A 55 -7.14 21.95 27.64
CA ALA A 55 -6.95 20.51 27.82
C ALA A 55 -7.72 19.72 26.75
N LEU A 56 -8.97 20.13 26.48
CA LEU A 56 -9.80 19.51 25.45
C LEU A 56 -9.22 19.70 24.04
N ALA A 57 -8.70 20.90 23.73
CA ALA A 57 -8.07 21.16 22.44
C ALA A 57 -6.79 20.33 22.24
N THR A 58 -5.95 20.22 23.27
CA THR A 58 -4.73 19.39 23.24
C THR A 58 -5.06 17.91 23.03
N PHE A 59 -6.08 17.39 23.72
CA PHE A 59 -6.55 16.02 23.56
C PHE A 59 -7.08 15.73 22.15
N ARG A 60 -7.95 16.60 21.63
CA ARG A 60 -8.51 16.47 20.28
C ARG A 60 -7.42 16.54 19.22
N ASP A 61 -6.48 17.48 19.33
CA ASP A 61 -5.33 17.58 18.42
C ASP A 61 -4.48 16.30 18.40
N ALA A 62 -4.17 15.76 19.58
CA ALA A 62 -3.39 14.53 19.69
C ALA A 62 -4.09 13.34 19.02
N TYR A 63 -5.40 13.17 19.27
CA TYR A 63 -6.21 12.12 18.64
C TYR A 63 -6.36 12.30 17.14
N ASP A 64 -6.65 13.52 16.68
CA ASP A 64 -6.80 13.84 15.26
C ASP A 64 -5.50 13.58 14.50
N ARG A 65 -4.35 13.94 15.07
CA ARG A 65 -3.03 13.68 14.48
C ARG A 65 -2.68 12.20 14.48
N LEU A 66 -2.92 11.48 15.58
CA LEU A 66 -2.71 10.03 15.65
C LEU A 66 -3.53 9.34 14.56
N LEU A 67 -4.83 9.63 14.48
CA LEU A 67 -5.75 8.94 13.58
C LEU A 67 -5.62 9.39 12.13
N THR A 68 -5.00 10.56 11.88
CA THR A 68 -4.52 10.92 10.54
C THR A 68 -3.33 10.06 10.12
N LYS A 69 -2.43 9.73 11.06
CA LYS A 69 -1.23 8.92 10.80
C LYS A 69 -1.52 7.41 10.76
N PHE A 70 -2.37 6.92 11.66
CA PHE A 70 -2.74 5.51 11.81
C PHE A 70 -4.28 5.35 11.76
N PRO A 71 -4.90 5.62 10.60
CA PRO A 71 -6.35 5.64 10.47
C PRO A 71 -7.01 4.28 10.71
N LEU A 72 -6.28 3.16 10.62
CA LEU A 72 -6.80 1.80 10.79
C LEU A 72 -6.92 1.34 12.26
N PHE A 73 -6.58 2.20 13.22
CA PHE A 73 -6.74 1.91 14.64
C PHE A 73 -8.19 2.09 15.11
N PHE A 74 -9.06 1.16 14.75
CA PHE A 74 -10.48 1.18 15.12
C PHE A 74 -10.70 1.33 16.65
N GLY A 75 -9.84 0.72 17.46
CA GLY A 75 -9.92 0.83 18.93
C GLY A 75 -9.69 2.26 19.44
N TYR A 76 -8.84 3.04 18.77
CA TYR A 76 -8.63 4.46 19.11
C TYR A 76 -9.77 5.34 18.61
N TRP A 77 -10.38 5.03 17.46
CA TRP A 77 -11.62 5.70 17.02
C TRP A 77 -12.75 5.52 18.04
N LYS A 78 -12.97 4.29 18.50
CA LYS A 78 -13.96 3.99 19.56
C LYS A 78 -13.66 4.76 20.83
N LYS A 79 -12.42 4.68 21.32
CA LYS A 79 -12.00 5.38 22.55
C LYS A 79 -12.18 6.89 22.44
N TYR A 80 -11.90 7.48 21.28
CA TYR A 80 -12.12 8.89 21.02
C TYR A 80 -13.60 9.25 21.04
N ALA A 81 -14.46 8.44 20.39
CA ALA A 81 -15.89 8.66 20.38
C ALA A 81 -16.50 8.55 21.79
N ASP A 82 -16.06 7.59 22.60
CA ASP A 82 -16.49 7.42 23.99
C ASP A 82 -16.09 8.61 24.86
N MET A 83 -14.86 9.13 24.69
CA MET A 83 -14.39 10.34 25.39
C MET A 83 -15.21 11.58 24.95
N GLU A 84 -15.43 11.77 23.66
CA GLU A 84 -16.24 12.89 23.14
C GLU A 84 -17.70 12.80 23.60
N PHE A 85 -18.27 11.61 23.70
CA PHE A 85 -19.61 11.43 24.26
C PHE A 85 -19.67 11.91 25.72
N ASN A 86 -18.66 11.57 26.51
CA ASN A 86 -18.59 11.98 27.91
C ASN A 86 -18.38 13.50 28.05
N ILE A 87 -17.55 14.12 27.21
CA ILE A 87 -17.14 15.52 27.28
C ILE A 87 -18.19 16.46 26.65
N ALA A 88 -18.66 16.16 25.44
CA ALA A 88 -19.44 17.05 24.59
C ALA A 88 -20.81 16.49 24.19
N GLY A 89 -21.08 15.20 24.46
CA GLY A 89 -22.37 14.58 24.20
C GLY A 89 -22.46 13.89 22.83
N PRO A 90 -23.67 13.45 22.45
CA PRO A 90 -23.86 12.51 21.34
C PRO A 90 -23.48 13.07 19.97
N GLU A 91 -23.74 14.34 19.69
CA GLU A 91 -23.41 14.94 18.39
C GLU A 91 -21.90 14.93 18.11
N SER A 92 -21.07 15.20 19.13
CA SER A 92 -19.60 15.17 18.99
C SER A 92 -19.08 13.75 18.76
N ALA A 93 -19.61 12.78 19.51
CA ALA A 93 -19.25 11.37 19.35
C ALA A 93 -19.66 10.83 17.97
N GLU A 94 -20.84 11.22 17.47
CA GLU A 94 -21.31 10.86 16.13
C GLU A 94 -20.34 11.34 15.04
N MET A 95 -19.82 12.57 15.15
CA MET A 95 -18.82 13.07 14.22
C MET A 95 -17.53 12.23 14.22
N VAL A 96 -17.10 11.74 15.38
CA VAL A 96 -15.93 10.85 15.48
C VAL A 96 -16.22 9.50 14.83
N TYR A 97 -17.39 8.91 15.07
CA TYR A 97 -17.80 7.67 14.42
C TYR A 97 -17.89 7.79 12.90
N GLU A 98 -18.48 8.86 12.37
CA GLU A 98 -18.54 9.10 10.91
C GLU A 98 -17.14 9.18 10.31
N ARG A 99 -16.21 9.90 10.95
CA ARG A 99 -14.80 9.98 10.52
C ARG A 99 -14.10 8.63 10.57
N GLY A 100 -14.34 7.86 11.64
CA GLY A 100 -13.77 6.52 11.81
C GLY A 100 -14.27 5.54 10.75
N CYS A 101 -15.58 5.45 10.54
CA CYS A 101 -16.19 4.59 9.51
C CYS A 101 -15.80 5.03 8.09
N ALA A 102 -15.57 6.32 7.84
CA ALA A 102 -15.02 6.78 6.56
C ALA A 102 -13.54 6.39 6.37
N SER A 103 -12.78 6.29 7.46
CA SER A 103 -11.36 5.91 7.43
C SER A 103 -11.15 4.39 7.35
N ILE A 104 -12.03 3.61 8.00
CA ILE A 104 -11.99 2.15 8.05
C ILE A 104 -13.37 1.59 7.67
N THR A 105 -13.73 1.72 6.40
CA THR A 105 -15.06 1.36 5.90
C THR A 105 -15.45 -0.09 6.19
N ASN A 106 -14.48 -0.99 6.30
CA ASN A 106 -14.69 -2.42 6.47
C ASN A 106 -14.48 -2.95 7.90
N SER A 107 -14.34 -2.08 8.91
CA SER A 107 -14.26 -2.53 10.31
C SER A 107 -15.64 -2.94 10.83
N VAL A 108 -15.86 -4.26 10.96
CA VAL A 108 -17.09 -4.82 11.58
C VAL A 108 -17.31 -4.25 12.98
N ASP A 109 -16.24 -4.19 13.78
CA ASP A 109 -16.29 -3.70 15.15
C ASP A 109 -16.74 -2.24 15.22
N LEU A 110 -16.13 -1.35 14.41
CA LEU A 110 -16.45 0.07 14.44
C LEU A 110 -17.88 0.36 13.98
N TRP A 111 -18.35 -0.33 12.93
CA TRP A 111 -19.76 -0.21 12.50
C TRP A 111 -20.73 -0.75 13.55
N THR A 112 -20.39 -1.85 14.22
CA THR A 112 -21.20 -2.43 15.30
C THR A 112 -21.30 -1.47 16.47
N ASP A 113 -20.18 -0.85 16.87
CA ASP A 113 -20.12 0.14 17.93
C ASP A 113 -20.90 1.40 17.55
N TYR A 114 -20.76 1.92 16.33
CA TYR A 114 -21.49 3.09 15.89
C TYR A 114 -23.01 2.84 15.85
N CYS A 115 -23.45 1.70 15.30
CA CYS A 115 -24.88 1.37 15.29
C CYS A 115 -25.42 1.15 16.71
N SER A 116 -24.63 0.57 17.61
CA SER A 116 -24.97 0.42 19.04
C SER A 116 -25.10 1.78 19.73
N PHE A 117 -24.18 2.69 19.47
CA PHE A 117 -24.24 4.07 19.96
C PHE A 117 -25.49 4.80 19.44
N LYS A 118 -25.79 4.69 18.14
CA LYS A 118 -26.93 5.36 17.52
C LYS A 118 -28.26 4.84 18.05
N MET A 119 -28.40 3.53 18.28
CA MET A 119 -29.63 2.96 18.85
C MET A 119 -29.87 3.40 20.31
N GLU A 120 -28.82 3.74 21.06
CA GLU A 120 -28.93 4.18 22.46
C GLU A 120 -29.20 5.69 22.57
N THR A 121 -28.76 6.47 21.58
CA THR A 121 -28.81 7.94 21.61
C THR A 121 -29.91 8.54 20.73
N THR A 122 -30.40 7.81 19.74
CA THR A 122 -31.39 8.28 18.76
C THR A 122 -32.70 7.50 18.87
N HIS A 123 -33.81 8.22 19.00
CA HIS A 123 -35.14 7.63 19.12
C HIS A 123 -35.91 7.56 17.79
N ASP A 124 -35.33 8.07 16.69
CA ASP A 124 -35.89 7.98 15.35
C ASP A 124 -35.50 6.65 14.69
N PRO A 125 -36.46 5.73 14.45
CA PRO A 125 -36.15 4.44 13.87
C PRO A 125 -35.67 4.50 12.42
N HIS A 126 -36.03 5.55 11.67
CA HIS A 126 -35.58 5.70 10.29
C HIS A 126 -34.07 5.89 10.23
N LEU A 127 -33.54 6.81 11.05
CA LEU A 127 -32.10 7.13 11.08
C LEU A 127 -31.25 5.95 11.55
N VAL A 128 -31.72 5.20 12.54
CA VAL A 128 -30.99 4.00 13.03
C VAL A 128 -30.97 2.91 11.95
N ARG A 129 -32.09 2.66 11.28
CA ARG A 129 -32.16 1.67 10.18
C ARG A 129 -31.33 2.07 8.98
N GLU A 130 -31.35 3.34 8.59
CA GLU A 130 -30.52 3.87 7.51
C GLU A 130 -29.04 3.64 7.80
N LEU A 131 -28.61 3.86 9.05
CA LEU A 131 -27.24 3.62 9.47
C LEU A 131 -26.86 2.12 9.39
N PHE A 132 -27.74 1.22 9.83
CA PHE A 132 -27.53 -0.22 9.69
C PHE A 132 -27.47 -0.65 8.23
N GLU A 133 -28.39 -0.19 7.37
CA GLU A 133 -28.34 -0.55 5.95
C GLU A 133 -27.07 -0.04 5.29
N ARG A 134 -26.62 1.18 5.61
CA ARG A 134 -25.33 1.73 5.16
C ARG A 134 -24.17 0.85 5.63
N GLY A 135 -24.09 0.52 6.92
CA GLY A 135 -23.06 -0.38 7.45
C GLY A 135 -23.05 -1.75 6.76
N SER A 136 -24.23 -2.30 6.47
CA SER A 136 -24.37 -3.60 5.81
C SER A 136 -23.77 -3.65 4.40
N THR A 137 -23.70 -2.51 3.70
CA THR A 137 -23.06 -2.43 2.37
C THR A 137 -21.55 -2.55 2.44
N PHE A 138 -20.93 -2.22 3.57
CA PHE A 138 -19.48 -2.28 3.74
C PHE A 138 -19.02 -3.55 4.46
N VAL A 139 -19.69 -3.92 5.56
CA VAL A 139 -19.26 -5.04 6.42
C VAL A 139 -20.16 -6.27 6.35
N GLY A 140 -21.29 -6.19 5.65
CA GLY A 140 -22.30 -7.26 5.66
C GLY A 140 -21.83 -8.59 5.05
N LEU A 141 -20.84 -8.55 4.15
CA LEU A 141 -20.25 -9.73 3.49
C LEU A 141 -19.01 -10.28 4.22
N ASP A 142 -18.56 -9.63 5.30
CA ASP A 142 -17.40 -10.09 6.07
C ASP A 142 -17.68 -11.46 6.70
N PHE A 143 -16.70 -12.36 6.67
CA PHE A 143 -16.83 -13.71 7.23
C PHE A 143 -17.18 -13.69 8.73
N LEU A 144 -16.72 -12.66 9.46
CA LEU A 144 -16.95 -12.42 10.87
C LEU A 144 -17.99 -11.31 11.12
N ALA A 145 -18.85 -10.96 10.15
CA ALA A 145 -19.90 -9.94 10.30
C ALA A 145 -21.00 -10.24 11.35
N HIS A 146 -20.96 -11.41 11.99
CA HIS A 146 -22.00 -11.85 12.93
C HIS A 146 -22.30 -10.87 14.09
N PRO A 147 -21.34 -10.14 14.71
CA PRO A 147 -21.66 -9.17 15.76
C PRO A 147 -22.51 -8.00 15.24
N PHE A 148 -22.23 -7.54 14.01
CA PHE A 148 -22.98 -6.49 13.36
C PHE A 148 -24.43 -6.93 13.08
N TRP A 149 -24.60 -8.12 12.49
CA TRP A 149 -25.92 -8.67 12.18
C TRP A 149 -26.73 -8.98 13.45
N ASP A 150 -26.09 -9.51 14.50
CA ASP A 150 -26.72 -9.73 15.80
C ASP A 150 -27.25 -8.40 16.37
N LYS A 151 -26.47 -7.31 16.26
CA LYS A 151 -26.93 -6.00 16.71
C LYS A 151 -28.07 -5.44 15.90
N TYR A 152 -28.08 -5.66 14.58
CA TYR A 152 -29.19 -5.20 13.75
C TYR A 152 -30.48 -5.97 14.09
N ILE A 153 -30.38 -7.29 14.28
CA ILE A 153 -31.51 -8.12 14.70
C ILE A 153 -32.01 -7.72 16.10
N GLU A 154 -31.11 -7.51 17.06
CA GLU A 154 -31.46 -7.06 18.41
C GLU A 154 -32.23 -5.72 18.38
N TYR A 155 -31.83 -4.80 17.50
CA TYR A 155 -32.53 -3.55 17.33
C TYR A 155 -33.98 -3.75 16.84
N GLU A 156 -34.19 -4.55 15.80
CA GLU A 156 -35.53 -4.81 15.27
C GLU A 156 -36.40 -5.63 16.24
N GLU A 157 -35.80 -6.50 17.07
CA GLU A 157 -36.49 -7.15 18.20
C GLU A 157 -37.01 -6.13 19.21
N ARG A 158 -36.20 -5.13 19.59
CA ARG A 158 -36.61 -4.05 20.50
C ARG A 158 -37.72 -3.18 19.90
N GLN A 159 -37.76 -3.06 18.58
CA GLN A 159 -38.84 -2.36 17.85
C GLN A 159 -40.07 -3.25 17.58
N GLU A 160 -40.04 -4.52 17.98
CA GLU A 160 -41.08 -5.52 17.72
C GLU A 160 -41.41 -5.70 16.22
N ALA A 161 -40.46 -5.38 15.32
CA ALA A 161 -40.65 -5.37 13.87
C ALA A 161 -40.38 -6.76 13.26
N GLN A 162 -41.32 -7.69 13.44
CA GLN A 162 -41.17 -9.10 13.03
C GLN A 162 -40.92 -9.29 11.53
N ASP A 163 -41.52 -8.45 10.68
CA ASP A 163 -41.30 -8.43 9.24
C ASP A 163 -39.84 -8.12 8.89
N LYS A 164 -39.23 -7.16 9.59
CA LYS A 164 -37.82 -6.78 9.40
C LYS A 164 -36.87 -7.86 9.91
N ILE A 165 -37.15 -8.44 11.08
CA ILE A 165 -36.37 -9.55 11.62
C ILE A 165 -36.34 -10.71 10.62
N TYR A 166 -37.49 -11.06 10.04
CA TYR A 166 -37.57 -12.10 9.02
C TYR A 166 -36.76 -11.74 7.76
N ALA A 167 -36.92 -10.53 7.24
CA ALA A 167 -36.20 -10.05 6.05
C ALA A 167 -34.68 -10.08 6.23
N ILE A 168 -34.18 -9.66 7.40
CA ILE A 168 -32.75 -9.69 7.73
C ILE A 168 -32.23 -11.13 7.78
N HIS A 169 -32.95 -12.05 8.43
CA HIS A 169 -32.56 -13.46 8.45
C HIS A 169 -32.57 -14.07 7.04
N ALA A 170 -33.59 -13.77 6.24
CA ALA A 170 -33.66 -14.21 4.84
C ALA A 170 -32.43 -13.72 4.04
N ARG A 171 -31.95 -12.50 4.29
CA ARG A 171 -30.70 -12.01 3.67
C ARG A 171 -29.47 -12.78 4.17
N ILE A 172 -29.33 -12.94 5.49
CA ILE A 172 -28.13 -13.53 6.12
C ILE A 172 -27.90 -14.99 5.71
N ILE A 173 -28.96 -15.81 5.57
CA ILE A 173 -28.80 -17.24 5.24
C ILE A 173 -28.17 -17.50 3.87
N ARG A 174 -28.02 -16.48 3.03
CA ARG A 174 -27.38 -16.53 1.71
C ARG A 174 -25.92 -16.07 1.73
N ILE A 175 -25.43 -15.59 2.87
CA ILE A 175 -24.09 -15.04 3.02
C ILE A 175 -23.20 -16.10 3.70
N PRO A 176 -22.08 -16.50 3.08
CA PRO A 176 -21.18 -17.47 3.68
C PRO A 176 -20.32 -16.80 4.77
N MET A 177 -20.81 -16.87 6.01
CA MET A 177 -20.17 -16.32 7.20
C MET A 177 -20.05 -17.38 8.32
N HIS A 178 -19.20 -17.12 9.33
CA HIS A 178 -18.87 -18.09 10.38
C HIS A 178 -20.10 -18.69 11.11
N GLN A 179 -21.04 -17.87 11.55
CA GLN A 179 -22.21 -18.29 12.34
C GLN A 179 -23.45 -18.63 11.47
N TYR A 180 -23.27 -18.98 10.20
CA TYR A 180 -24.37 -19.21 9.25
C TYR A 180 -25.43 -20.21 9.74
N ALA A 181 -25.02 -21.29 10.42
CA ALA A 181 -25.94 -22.33 10.91
C ALA A 181 -26.91 -21.81 11.97
N ARG A 182 -26.42 -20.99 12.92
CA ARG A 182 -27.25 -20.35 13.95
C ARG A 182 -28.32 -19.47 13.34
N TYR A 183 -27.98 -18.68 12.31
CA TYR A 183 -28.94 -17.83 11.61
C TYR A 183 -29.95 -18.65 10.82
N TYR A 184 -29.52 -19.76 10.20
CA TYR A 184 -30.43 -20.64 9.47
C TYR A 184 -31.44 -21.34 10.38
N GLU A 185 -31.01 -21.86 11.53
CA GLU A 185 -31.91 -22.48 12.52
C GLU A 185 -32.97 -21.49 13.01
N ARG A 186 -32.55 -20.25 13.27
CA ARG A 186 -33.44 -19.17 13.66
C ARG A 186 -34.40 -18.77 12.52
N PHE A 187 -33.89 -18.61 11.31
CA PHE A 187 -34.71 -18.34 10.11
C PHE A 187 -35.76 -19.43 9.88
N ARG A 188 -35.37 -20.70 9.99
CA ARG A 188 -36.27 -21.85 9.83
C ARG A 188 -37.43 -21.75 10.82
N SER A 189 -37.12 -21.52 12.10
CA SER A 189 -38.13 -21.36 13.16
C SER A 189 -39.09 -20.19 12.89
N LEU A 190 -38.58 -19.05 12.38
CA LEU A 190 -39.39 -17.90 11.99
C LEU A 190 -40.28 -18.22 10.78
N SER A 191 -39.71 -18.87 9.76
CA SER A 191 -40.42 -19.30 8.55
C SER A 191 -41.60 -20.20 8.87
N HIS A 192 -41.50 -21.09 9.88
CA HIS A 192 -42.61 -21.95 10.34
C HIS A 192 -43.82 -21.20 10.89
N ASN A 193 -43.65 -19.97 11.37
CA ASN A 193 -44.72 -19.18 11.97
C ASN A 193 -45.32 -18.15 11.00
N GLN A 194 -44.73 -17.96 9.82
CA GLN A 194 -45.19 -16.99 8.82
C GLN A 194 -46.14 -17.61 7.78
N PRO A 195 -47.10 -16.85 7.23
CA PRO A 195 -47.94 -17.29 6.12
C PRO A 195 -47.09 -17.62 4.88
N ILE A 196 -47.42 -18.71 4.18
CA ILE A 196 -46.68 -19.15 2.98
C ILE A 196 -46.60 -18.09 1.86
N THR A 197 -47.52 -17.12 1.84
CA THR A 197 -47.54 -15.99 0.90
C THR A 197 -46.50 -14.92 1.19
N GLU A 198 -45.97 -14.87 2.41
CA GLU A 198 -44.97 -13.89 2.84
C GLU A 198 -43.55 -14.49 2.92
N VAL A 199 -43.45 -15.83 2.95
CA VAL A 199 -42.18 -16.57 3.08
C VAL A 199 -41.40 -16.65 1.76
N VAL A 200 -42.11 -16.75 0.63
CA VAL A 200 -41.51 -16.87 -0.71
C VAL A 200 -42.21 -15.94 -1.71
N PRO A 201 -41.52 -15.51 -2.79
CA PRO A 201 -42.13 -14.77 -3.87
C PRO A 201 -43.35 -15.49 -4.48
N ALA A 202 -44.30 -14.73 -5.01
CA ALA A 202 -45.52 -15.29 -5.61
C ALA A 202 -45.25 -16.28 -6.76
N GLU A 203 -44.17 -16.07 -7.51
CA GLU A 203 -43.73 -16.96 -8.59
C GLU A 203 -43.28 -18.33 -8.06
N ASP A 204 -42.44 -18.35 -7.02
CA ASP A 204 -41.98 -19.59 -6.38
C ASP A 204 -43.16 -20.32 -5.72
N LEU A 205 -44.07 -19.58 -5.08
CA LEU A 205 -45.27 -20.16 -4.47
C LEU A 205 -46.17 -20.83 -5.52
N ALA A 206 -46.39 -20.18 -6.65
CA ALA A 206 -47.18 -20.73 -7.75
C ALA A 206 -46.52 -21.98 -8.34
N ARG A 207 -45.19 -21.96 -8.52
CA ARG A 207 -44.42 -23.12 -8.96
C ARG A 207 -44.58 -24.30 -7.99
N PHE A 208 -44.38 -24.08 -6.69
CA PHE A 208 -44.51 -25.16 -5.69
C PHE A 208 -45.94 -25.70 -5.59
N ARG A 209 -46.96 -24.83 -5.69
CA ARG A 209 -48.36 -25.28 -5.76
C ARG A 209 -48.61 -26.18 -6.97
N ALA A 210 -48.11 -25.80 -8.15
CA ALA A 210 -48.24 -26.58 -9.37
C ALA A 210 -47.49 -27.92 -9.29
N GLU A 211 -46.29 -27.96 -8.70
CA GLU A 211 -45.54 -29.20 -8.45
C GLU A 211 -46.30 -30.16 -7.53
N VAL A 212 -46.83 -29.66 -6.41
CA VAL A 212 -47.61 -30.46 -5.45
C VAL A 212 -48.89 -31.02 -6.10
N GLU A 213 -49.56 -30.22 -6.92
CA GLU A 213 -50.74 -30.66 -7.67
C GLU A 213 -50.39 -31.72 -8.72
N ALA A 214 -49.32 -31.51 -9.48
CA ALA A 214 -48.83 -32.47 -10.48
C ALA A 214 -48.40 -33.80 -9.85
N GLU A 215 -47.71 -33.76 -8.71
CA GLU A 215 -47.36 -34.96 -7.94
C GLU A 215 -48.61 -35.70 -7.45
N ASN A 216 -49.61 -34.98 -6.92
CA ASN A 216 -50.86 -35.60 -6.48
C ASN A 216 -51.59 -36.32 -7.63
N VAL A 217 -51.62 -35.70 -8.82
CA VAL A 217 -52.18 -36.32 -10.03
C VAL A 217 -51.37 -37.54 -10.47
N ALA A 218 -50.04 -37.45 -10.46
CA ALA A 218 -49.14 -38.54 -10.88
C ALA A 218 -49.26 -39.79 -10.00
N PHE A 219 -49.53 -39.63 -8.70
CA PHE A 219 -49.76 -40.73 -7.77
C PHE A 219 -51.23 -41.21 -7.71
N GLY A 220 -52.10 -40.71 -8.59
CA GLY A 220 -53.52 -41.11 -8.63
C GLY A 220 -54.32 -40.66 -7.41
N GLY A 221 -53.87 -39.61 -6.72
CA GLY A 221 -54.49 -39.07 -5.51
C GLY A 221 -55.80 -38.32 -5.81
N ALA A 222 -56.76 -38.41 -4.90
CA ALA A 222 -57.96 -37.57 -4.91
C ALA A 222 -57.59 -36.10 -4.60
N PRO A 223 -58.49 -35.13 -4.84
CA PRO A 223 -58.28 -33.74 -4.45
C PRO A 223 -57.98 -33.65 -2.95
N LYS A 224 -56.76 -33.24 -2.59
CA LYS A 224 -56.33 -33.07 -1.20
C LYS A 224 -57.02 -31.85 -0.57
N PRO A 225 -57.32 -31.87 0.74
CA PRO A 225 -57.74 -30.67 1.47
C PRO A 225 -56.69 -29.55 1.37
N GLU A 226 -57.12 -28.29 1.38
CA GLU A 226 -56.21 -27.13 1.29
C GLU A 226 -55.09 -27.16 2.34
N LEU A 227 -55.38 -27.65 3.56
CA LEU A 227 -54.41 -27.80 4.63
C LEU A 227 -53.30 -28.84 4.31
N GLU A 228 -53.62 -29.89 3.58
CA GLU A 228 -52.62 -30.88 3.14
C GLU A 228 -51.77 -30.32 1.99
N ILE A 229 -52.39 -29.56 1.08
CA ILE A 229 -51.70 -28.85 0.01
C ILE A 229 -50.72 -27.83 0.62
N GLU A 230 -51.16 -27.03 1.58
CA GLU A 230 -50.32 -26.06 2.29
C GLU A 230 -49.14 -26.73 3.00
N ARG A 231 -49.36 -27.88 3.67
CA ARG A 231 -48.29 -28.66 4.30
C ARG A 231 -47.26 -29.15 3.27
N ASP A 232 -47.72 -29.68 2.14
CA ASP A 232 -46.85 -30.22 1.10
C ASP A 232 -46.06 -29.08 0.40
N VAL A 233 -46.69 -27.92 0.15
CA VAL A 233 -46.03 -26.71 -0.33
C VAL A 233 -44.99 -26.20 0.66
N ARG A 234 -45.30 -26.22 1.96
CA ARG A 234 -44.36 -25.83 3.02
C ARG A 234 -43.14 -26.75 3.05
N ALA A 235 -43.32 -28.05 2.81
CA ALA A 235 -42.20 -28.99 2.69
C ALA A 235 -41.29 -28.67 1.48
N LYS A 236 -41.85 -28.23 0.34
CA LYS A 236 -41.07 -27.76 -0.82
C LYS A 236 -40.30 -26.48 -0.50
N ILE A 237 -40.91 -25.53 0.20
CA ILE A 237 -40.25 -24.30 0.67
C ILE A 237 -39.09 -24.63 1.63
N ASP A 238 -39.33 -25.53 2.60
CA ASP A 238 -38.29 -25.98 3.54
C ASP A 238 -37.12 -26.66 2.79
N ALA A 239 -37.41 -27.44 1.74
CA ALA A 239 -36.38 -28.06 0.90
C ALA A 239 -35.56 -27.00 0.14
N MET A 240 -36.21 -26.00 -0.47
CA MET A 240 -35.53 -24.90 -1.15
C MET A 240 -34.57 -24.13 -0.21
N PHE A 241 -35.03 -23.80 1.01
CA PHE A 241 -34.16 -23.12 1.98
C PHE A 241 -33.06 -24.03 2.53
N TYR A 242 -33.30 -25.34 2.62
CA TYR A 242 -32.27 -26.30 2.98
C TYR A 242 -31.18 -26.39 1.90
N GLU A 243 -31.54 -26.32 0.62
CA GLU A 243 -30.56 -26.24 -0.48
C GLU A 243 -29.71 -24.96 -0.40
N ILE A 244 -30.33 -23.80 -0.08
CA ILE A 244 -29.59 -22.54 0.18
C ILE A 244 -28.63 -22.72 1.35
N PHE A 245 -29.07 -23.36 2.43
CA PHE A 245 -28.21 -23.65 3.58
C PHE A 245 -27.04 -24.56 3.22
N THR A 246 -27.25 -25.64 2.48
CA THR A 246 -26.19 -26.55 2.04
C THR A 246 -25.19 -25.86 1.09
N THR A 247 -25.68 -24.99 0.21
CA THR A 247 -24.83 -24.16 -0.65
C THR A 247 -23.95 -23.24 0.22
N THR A 248 -24.57 -22.50 1.14
CA THR A 248 -23.87 -21.60 2.06
C THR A 248 -22.85 -22.33 2.93
N GLN A 249 -23.20 -23.51 3.45
CA GLN A 249 -22.30 -24.38 4.21
C GLN A 249 -21.06 -24.77 3.41
N THR A 250 -21.25 -25.12 2.13
CA THR A 250 -20.16 -25.48 1.23
C THR A 250 -19.24 -24.28 1.00
N GLU A 251 -19.82 -23.11 0.72
CA GLU A 251 -19.07 -21.86 0.53
C GLU A 251 -18.33 -21.40 1.79
N VAL A 252 -18.88 -21.62 2.98
CA VAL A 252 -18.20 -21.38 4.26
C VAL A 252 -17.03 -22.34 4.44
N SER A 253 -17.22 -23.62 4.12
CA SER A 253 -16.15 -24.63 4.26
C SER A 253 -14.97 -24.38 3.33
N LYS A 254 -15.22 -23.91 2.09
CA LYS A 254 -14.17 -23.46 1.17
C LYS A 254 -13.34 -22.32 1.75
N ARG A 255 -13.97 -21.36 2.42
CA ARG A 255 -13.29 -20.15 2.95
C ARG A 255 -12.63 -20.40 4.30
N TRP A 256 -13.17 -21.31 5.10
CA TRP A 256 -12.65 -21.67 6.40
C TRP A 256 -11.18 -22.12 6.36
N THR A 257 -10.73 -22.72 5.26
CA THR A 257 -9.32 -23.11 5.07
C THR A 257 -8.37 -21.93 5.17
N TYR A 258 -8.79 -20.73 4.77
CA TYR A 258 -8.01 -19.51 4.85
C TYR A 258 -8.31 -18.73 6.13
N GLU A 259 -9.59 -18.63 6.51
CA GLU A 259 -10.04 -17.87 7.68
C GLU A 259 -9.45 -18.41 8.99
N SER A 260 -9.32 -19.73 9.11
CA SER A 260 -8.74 -20.37 10.31
C SER A 260 -7.23 -20.09 10.50
N GLU A 261 -6.54 -19.67 9.43
CA GLU A 261 -5.12 -19.30 9.47
C GLU A 261 -4.92 -17.81 9.80
N ILE A 262 -5.94 -16.96 9.68
CA ILE A 262 -5.86 -15.53 9.97
C ILE A 262 -5.86 -15.32 11.48
N LYS A 263 -4.68 -15.00 12.04
CA LYS A 263 -4.51 -14.74 13.48
C LYS A 263 -4.78 -13.29 13.88
N ARG A 264 -4.54 -12.35 12.97
CA ARG A 264 -4.61 -10.91 13.22
C ARG A 264 -5.49 -10.23 12.16
N PRO A 265 -6.81 -10.16 12.36
CA PRO A 265 -7.76 -9.56 11.41
C PRO A 265 -7.83 -8.02 11.49
N TYR A 266 -6.89 -7.39 12.22
CA TYR A 266 -6.84 -5.94 12.44
C TYR A 266 -5.44 -5.41 12.13
N PHE A 267 -5.35 -4.09 11.90
CA PHE A 267 -4.09 -3.42 11.63
C PHE A 267 -3.19 -3.35 12.89
N HIS A 268 -1.89 -3.57 12.70
CA HIS A 268 -0.88 -3.32 13.72
C HIS A 268 0.43 -2.89 13.05
N VAL A 269 1.22 -2.06 13.73
CA VAL A 269 2.49 -1.51 13.21
C VAL A 269 3.63 -2.53 13.15
N THR A 270 3.44 -3.73 13.68
CA THR A 270 4.46 -4.79 13.64
C THR A 270 4.29 -5.63 12.40
N ALA A 271 5.41 -6.05 11.82
CA ALA A 271 5.44 -6.93 10.67
C ALA A 271 4.64 -8.21 10.91
N LEU A 272 3.95 -8.66 9.86
CA LEU A 272 3.36 -9.99 9.75
C LEU A 272 4.45 -11.02 9.44
N GLU A 273 4.16 -12.29 9.69
CA GLU A 273 5.00 -13.36 9.21
C GLU A 273 4.77 -13.60 7.71
N HIS A 274 5.79 -14.08 6.99
CA HIS A 274 5.67 -14.43 5.57
C HIS A 274 4.52 -15.42 5.29
N LYS A 275 4.25 -16.35 6.22
CA LYS A 275 3.13 -17.31 6.11
C LYS A 275 1.76 -16.62 6.10
N ASP A 276 1.61 -15.53 6.85
CA ASP A 276 0.33 -14.82 6.96
C ASP A 276 0.05 -14.08 5.64
N LEU A 277 1.08 -13.44 5.07
CA LEU A 277 1.01 -12.84 3.73
C LEU A 277 0.73 -13.89 2.65
N ALA A 278 1.38 -15.05 2.73
CA ALA A 278 1.16 -16.14 1.79
C ALA A 278 -0.29 -16.67 1.86
N ASN A 279 -0.87 -16.78 3.05
CA ASN A 279 -2.29 -17.14 3.21
C ASN A 279 -3.21 -16.08 2.57
N TRP A 280 -2.96 -14.79 2.81
CA TRP A 280 -3.74 -13.72 2.17
C TRP A 280 -3.68 -13.76 0.65
N ARG A 281 -2.48 -13.96 0.07
CA ARG A 281 -2.32 -14.08 -1.39
C ARG A 281 -3.11 -15.28 -1.95
N LYS A 282 -3.00 -16.44 -1.30
CA LYS A 282 -3.77 -17.64 -1.69
C LYS A 282 -5.28 -17.45 -1.57
N TYR A 283 -5.72 -16.70 -0.56
CA TYR A 283 -7.14 -16.42 -0.38
C TYR A 283 -7.65 -15.45 -1.47
N LEU A 284 -6.87 -14.42 -1.81
CA LEU A 284 -7.18 -13.54 -2.94
C LEU A 284 -7.19 -14.32 -4.27
N ASP A 285 -6.23 -15.22 -4.50
CA ASP A 285 -6.23 -16.09 -5.69
C ASP A 285 -7.53 -16.91 -5.78
N PHE A 286 -7.99 -17.45 -4.65
CA PHE A 286 -9.23 -18.23 -4.57
C PHE A 286 -10.46 -17.38 -4.90
N GLU A 287 -10.70 -16.25 -4.23
CA GLU A 287 -11.91 -15.43 -4.52
C GLU A 287 -11.87 -14.86 -5.94
N GLU A 288 -10.70 -14.47 -6.46
CA GLU A 288 -10.54 -14.04 -7.84
C GLU A 288 -10.93 -15.13 -8.84
N SER A 289 -10.62 -16.40 -8.53
CA SER A 289 -11.00 -17.54 -9.36
C SER A 289 -12.49 -17.89 -9.31
N GLU A 290 -13.17 -17.62 -8.18
CA GLU A 290 -14.62 -17.79 -8.06
C GLU A 290 -15.39 -16.68 -8.81
N GLY A 291 -14.78 -15.48 -8.96
CA GLY A 291 -15.23 -14.45 -9.89
C GLY A 291 -16.37 -13.54 -9.40
N ASP A 292 -16.77 -13.63 -8.13
CA ASP A 292 -17.77 -12.70 -7.56
C ASP A 292 -17.11 -11.34 -7.24
N TYR A 293 -17.40 -10.33 -8.06
CA TYR A 293 -16.83 -8.99 -7.92
C TYR A 293 -17.01 -8.38 -6.51
N ALA A 294 -18.21 -8.49 -5.93
CA ALA A 294 -18.50 -7.85 -4.63
C ALA A 294 -17.73 -8.53 -3.50
N ARG A 295 -17.62 -9.86 -3.56
CA ARG A 295 -16.82 -10.64 -2.60
C ARG A 295 -15.33 -10.39 -2.75
N ILE A 296 -14.83 -10.31 -3.97
CA ILE A 296 -13.41 -10.01 -4.23
C ILE A 296 -13.05 -8.63 -3.68
N VAL A 297 -13.86 -7.60 -3.96
CA VAL A 297 -13.69 -6.27 -3.39
C VAL A 297 -13.72 -6.31 -1.86
N ALA A 298 -14.71 -6.99 -1.26
CA ALA A 298 -14.80 -7.12 0.19
C ALA A 298 -13.55 -7.79 0.79
N LEU A 299 -13.02 -8.84 0.16
CA LEU A 299 -11.80 -9.51 0.62
C LEU A 299 -10.57 -8.60 0.48
N TYR A 300 -10.44 -7.87 -0.62
CA TYR A 300 -9.36 -6.90 -0.82
C TYR A 300 -9.36 -5.82 0.26
N GLU A 301 -10.50 -5.16 0.49
CA GLU A 301 -10.62 -4.13 1.52
C GLU A 301 -10.24 -4.70 2.90
N ARG A 302 -10.67 -5.92 3.22
CA ARG A 302 -10.32 -6.62 4.47
C ARG A 302 -8.84 -6.96 4.58
N CYS A 303 -8.26 -7.50 3.52
CA CYS A 303 -6.84 -7.81 3.46
C CYS A 303 -5.98 -6.57 3.72
N LEU A 304 -6.37 -5.43 3.14
CA LEU A 304 -5.65 -4.16 3.24
C LEU A 304 -5.77 -3.49 4.62
N VAL A 305 -6.67 -3.94 5.50
CA VAL A 305 -6.62 -3.52 6.92
C VAL A 305 -5.43 -4.17 7.61
N THR A 306 -5.30 -5.50 7.52
CA THR A 306 -4.19 -6.22 8.16
C THR A 306 -2.84 -5.94 7.47
N CYS A 307 -2.86 -5.78 6.15
CA CYS A 307 -1.65 -5.74 5.33
C CYS A 307 -1.36 -4.34 4.72
N ALA A 308 -1.89 -3.27 5.33
CA ALA A 308 -1.83 -1.91 4.77
C ALA A 308 -0.43 -1.42 4.37
N PHE A 309 0.62 -1.88 5.07
CA PHE A 309 2.01 -1.48 4.83
C PHE A 309 2.76 -2.31 3.77
N TYR A 310 2.10 -3.32 3.20
CA TYR A 310 2.65 -4.18 2.15
C TYR A 310 2.10 -3.71 0.80
N ASP A 311 2.93 -3.00 0.03
CA ASP A 311 2.54 -2.38 -1.24
C ASP A 311 2.25 -3.38 -2.35
N ASP A 312 2.79 -4.61 -2.29
CA ASP A 312 2.49 -5.69 -3.23
C ASP A 312 0.98 -5.99 -3.33
N LEU A 313 0.27 -5.95 -2.19
CA LEU A 313 -1.18 -6.19 -2.14
C LEU A 313 -1.97 -5.00 -2.70
N TRP A 314 -1.49 -3.77 -2.51
CA TRP A 314 -2.06 -2.58 -3.15
C TRP A 314 -1.89 -2.63 -4.67
N PHE A 315 -0.70 -3.01 -5.16
CA PHE A 315 -0.47 -3.22 -6.58
C PHE A 315 -1.38 -4.29 -7.15
N ARG A 316 -1.52 -5.42 -6.46
CA ARG A 316 -2.41 -6.51 -6.89
C ARG A 316 -3.85 -6.00 -7.01
N TYR A 317 -4.34 -5.28 -6.00
CA TYR A 317 -5.71 -4.74 -6.02
C TYR A 317 -5.92 -3.74 -7.16
N ALA A 318 -4.99 -2.78 -7.33
CA ALA A 318 -5.06 -1.80 -8.42
C ALA A 318 -5.06 -2.48 -9.80
N ARG A 319 -4.23 -3.51 -9.99
CA ARG A 319 -4.17 -4.30 -11.24
C ARG A 319 -5.47 -5.07 -11.47
N TRP A 320 -5.97 -5.78 -10.47
CA TRP A 320 -7.23 -6.52 -10.59
C TRP A 320 -8.41 -5.60 -10.92
N MET A 321 -8.51 -4.45 -10.23
CA MET A 321 -9.53 -3.44 -10.45
C MET A 321 -9.41 -2.80 -11.85
N SER A 322 -8.18 -2.57 -12.32
CA SER A 322 -7.94 -2.03 -13.67
C SER A 322 -8.35 -2.97 -14.80
N GLY A 323 -8.40 -4.28 -14.53
CA GLY A 323 -8.92 -5.28 -15.46
C GLY A 323 -10.45 -5.27 -15.59
N GLN A 324 -11.16 -4.51 -14.74
CA GLN A 324 -12.61 -4.42 -14.75
C GLN A 324 -13.08 -3.25 -15.63
N GLU A 325 -14.20 -3.45 -16.34
CA GLU A 325 -14.72 -2.44 -17.26
C GLU A 325 -15.22 -1.19 -16.52
N GLY A 326 -14.76 -0.01 -16.95
CA GLY A 326 -15.23 1.28 -16.43
C GLY A 326 -14.75 1.64 -15.02
N LYS A 327 -13.75 0.93 -14.46
CA LYS A 327 -13.31 1.08 -13.06
C LYS A 327 -12.11 2.00 -12.83
N ALA A 328 -11.89 2.97 -13.71
CA ALA A 328 -10.74 3.87 -13.62
C ALA A 328 -10.74 4.74 -12.34
N GLU A 329 -11.91 5.19 -11.87
CA GLU A 329 -11.98 5.99 -10.63
C GLU A 329 -11.72 5.13 -9.39
N GLU A 330 -12.16 3.87 -9.37
CA GLU A 330 -11.84 2.93 -8.30
C GLU A 330 -10.34 2.62 -8.25
N VAL A 331 -9.69 2.39 -9.40
CA VAL A 331 -8.22 2.24 -9.49
C VAL A 331 -7.52 3.48 -8.93
N ARG A 332 -7.98 4.68 -9.30
CA ARG A 332 -7.45 5.94 -8.76
C ARG A 332 -7.58 6.01 -7.25
N ASN A 333 -8.75 5.68 -6.71
CA ASN A 333 -8.99 5.69 -5.27
C ASN A 333 -8.07 4.72 -4.52
N ILE A 334 -7.79 3.54 -5.10
CA ILE A 334 -6.83 2.58 -4.55
C ILE A 334 -5.43 3.21 -4.49
N TYR A 335 -4.95 3.79 -5.59
CA TYR A 335 -3.64 4.44 -5.62
C TYR A 335 -3.53 5.64 -4.67
N VAL A 336 -4.57 6.49 -4.61
CA VAL A 336 -4.62 7.64 -3.69
C VAL A 336 -4.50 7.14 -2.24
N ARG A 337 -5.33 6.19 -1.83
CA ARG A 337 -5.29 5.61 -0.46
C ARG A 337 -3.91 5.04 -0.15
N ALA A 338 -3.37 4.19 -1.02
CA ALA A 338 -2.05 3.60 -0.85
C ALA A 338 -0.97 4.69 -0.70
N SER A 339 -0.99 5.70 -1.58
CA SER A 339 0.05 6.72 -1.71
C SER A 339 -0.01 7.82 -0.67
N THR A 340 -1.19 8.19 -0.17
CA THR A 340 -1.36 9.35 0.72
C THR A 340 -1.63 8.96 2.16
N MET A 341 -2.01 7.71 2.44
CA MET A 341 -2.41 7.29 3.78
C MET A 341 -1.57 6.14 4.33
N PHE A 342 -1.24 5.13 3.53
CA PHE A 342 -0.74 3.86 4.06
C PHE A 342 0.74 3.59 3.79
N VAL A 343 1.16 3.65 2.53
CA VAL A 343 2.53 3.29 2.14
C VAL A 343 3.48 4.44 2.51
N PRO A 344 4.56 4.18 3.27
CA PRO A 344 5.54 5.21 3.63
C PRO A 344 6.10 5.98 2.43
N ILE A 345 6.47 7.25 2.65
CA ILE A 345 7.00 8.11 1.57
C ILE A 345 8.35 7.63 1.04
N SER A 346 9.13 6.93 1.87
CA SER A 346 10.41 6.31 1.51
C SER A 346 10.29 5.25 0.41
N ARG A 347 9.07 4.78 0.10
CA ARG A 347 8.79 3.82 -0.98
C ARG A 347 8.05 4.51 -2.13
N PRO A 348 8.79 5.02 -3.13
CA PRO A 348 8.18 5.78 -4.23
C PRO A 348 7.42 4.90 -5.23
N GLY A 349 7.67 3.58 -5.28
CA GLY A 349 7.15 2.68 -6.32
C GLY A 349 5.64 2.75 -6.56
N ILE A 350 4.83 2.73 -5.48
CA ILE A 350 3.37 2.82 -5.59
C ILE A 350 2.90 4.16 -6.18
N ARG A 351 3.62 5.24 -5.86
CA ARG A 351 3.34 6.60 -6.36
C ARG A 351 3.78 6.76 -7.80
N LEU A 352 4.87 6.11 -8.20
CA LEU A 352 5.31 6.08 -9.59
C LEU A 352 4.30 5.32 -10.46
N GLN A 353 3.80 4.15 -10.04
CA GLN A 353 2.72 3.48 -10.77
C GLN A 353 1.44 4.33 -10.83
N TRP A 354 1.10 5.04 -9.74
CA TRP A 354 -0.02 5.98 -9.77
C TRP A 354 0.17 7.07 -10.82
N ALA A 355 1.37 7.67 -10.90
CA ALA A 355 1.68 8.67 -11.91
C ALA A 355 1.58 8.09 -13.35
N TYR A 356 2.03 6.85 -13.57
CA TYR A 356 1.87 6.17 -14.87
C TYR A 356 0.41 5.93 -15.22
N PHE A 357 -0.41 5.56 -14.23
CA PHE A 357 -1.85 5.40 -14.40
C PHE A 357 -2.51 6.74 -14.77
N GLU A 358 -2.20 7.83 -14.07
CA GLU A 358 -2.74 9.16 -14.40
C GLU A 358 -2.31 9.64 -15.79
N GLU A 359 -1.05 9.42 -16.17
CA GLU A 359 -0.58 9.71 -17.52
C GLU A 359 -1.36 8.91 -18.57
N SER A 360 -1.54 7.60 -18.35
CA SER A 360 -2.25 6.73 -19.30
C SER A 360 -3.73 7.08 -19.46
N THR A 361 -4.35 7.70 -18.45
CA THR A 361 -5.71 8.21 -18.52
C THR A 361 -5.80 9.65 -19.04
N GLY A 362 -4.67 10.23 -19.46
CA GLY A 362 -4.57 11.58 -20.03
C GLY A 362 -4.47 12.70 -18.99
N ARG A 363 -4.40 12.39 -17.70
CA ARG A 363 -4.21 13.37 -16.61
C ARG A 363 -2.73 13.64 -16.35
N VAL A 364 -2.03 14.09 -17.39
CA VAL A 364 -0.57 14.32 -17.35
C VAL A 364 -0.15 15.29 -16.25
N ALA A 365 -0.90 16.37 -16.04
CA ALA A 365 -0.60 17.33 -14.98
C ALA A 365 -0.56 16.67 -13.59
N VAL A 366 -1.51 15.78 -13.29
CA VAL A 366 -1.55 15.04 -12.02
C VAL A 366 -0.35 14.11 -11.91
N ALA A 367 0.04 13.45 -13.00
CA ALA A 367 1.25 12.62 -13.01
C ALA A 367 2.50 13.43 -12.64
N LEU A 368 2.64 14.66 -13.15
CA LEU A 368 3.77 15.55 -12.83
C LEU A 368 3.70 16.04 -11.37
N ASP A 369 2.52 16.43 -10.88
CA ASP A 369 2.29 16.84 -9.49
C ASP A 369 2.69 15.72 -8.51
N ILE A 370 2.42 14.45 -8.85
CA ILE A 370 2.83 13.30 -8.05
C ILE A 370 4.35 13.20 -7.96
N HIS A 371 5.08 13.36 -9.08
CA HIS A 371 6.54 13.35 -9.07
C HIS A 371 7.10 14.50 -8.22
N GLU A 372 6.56 15.71 -8.37
CA GLU A 372 6.92 16.87 -7.55
C GLU A 372 6.71 16.60 -6.06
N ALA A 373 5.54 16.07 -5.69
CA ALA A 373 5.21 15.75 -4.31
C ALA A 373 6.18 14.72 -3.68
N ILE A 374 6.63 13.73 -4.46
CA ILE A 374 7.65 12.78 -4.00
C ILE A 374 8.99 13.50 -3.78
N LEU A 375 9.45 14.31 -4.73
CA LEU A 375 10.74 15.01 -4.65
C LEU A 375 10.80 16.08 -3.56
N LEU A 376 9.66 16.62 -3.12
CA LEU A 376 9.61 17.48 -1.92
C LEU A 376 10.07 16.76 -0.65
N ARG A 377 9.93 15.43 -0.59
CA ARG A 377 10.32 14.60 0.56
C ARG A 377 11.58 13.80 0.29
N LEU A 378 11.81 13.40 -0.96
CA LEU A 378 12.95 12.60 -1.42
C LEU A 378 13.67 13.31 -2.59
N PRO A 379 14.32 14.47 -2.35
CA PRO A 379 14.94 15.26 -3.42
C PRO A 379 16.05 14.49 -4.17
N ASP A 380 16.70 13.54 -3.51
CA ASP A 380 17.80 12.73 -4.06
C ASP A 380 17.33 11.44 -4.76
N SER A 381 16.03 11.27 -5.01
CA SER A 381 15.52 10.07 -5.67
C SER A 381 15.78 10.10 -7.19
N VAL A 382 16.91 9.50 -7.60
CA VAL A 382 17.27 9.31 -9.02
C VAL A 382 16.11 8.67 -9.80
N GLU A 383 15.44 7.68 -9.23
CA GLU A 383 14.33 6.97 -9.87
C GLU A 383 13.19 7.89 -10.25
N VAL A 384 12.77 8.72 -9.29
CA VAL A 384 11.64 9.64 -9.48
C VAL A 384 12.01 10.72 -10.50
N ILE A 385 13.24 11.25 -10.46
CA ILE A 385 13.69 12.25 -11.42
C ILE A 385 13.76 11.68 -12.85
N VAL A 386 14.30 10.46 -13.00
CA VAL A 386 14.35 9.77 -14.30
C VAL A 386 12.93 9.45 -14.79
N SER A 387 12.05 9.03 -13.90
CA SER A 387 10.64 8.79 -14.23
C SER A 387 9.96 10.08 -14.71
N TRP A 388 10.14 11.20 -14.01
CA TRP A 388 9.63 12.51 -14.42
C TRP A 388 10.15 12.89 -15.80
N ALA A 389 11.47 12.85 -16.00
CA ALA A 389 12.07 13.14 -17.30
C ALA A 389 11.49 12.27 -18.43
N ASN A 390 11.16 11.00 -18.14
CA ASN A 390 10.52 10.10 -19.09
C ASN A 390 9.05 10.47 -19.40
N VAL A 391 8.28 10.97 -18.43
CA VAL A 391 6.94 11.54 -18.68
C VAL A 391 7.07 12.75 -19.60
N GLU A 392 7.93 13.71 -19.26
CA GLU A 392 8.17 14.91 -20.08
C GLU A 392 8.65 14.55 -21.49
N ARG A 393 9.49 13.52 -21.62
CA ARG A 393 9.92 13.02 -22.93
C ARG A 393 8.74 12.53 -23.77
N ARG A 394 7.82 11.76 -23.19
CA ARG A 394 6.65 11.21 -23.90
C ARG A 394 5.66 12.29 -24.30
N GLN A 395 5.50 13.32 -23.47
CA GLN A 395 4.46 14.33 -23.63
C GLN A 395 4.94 15.58 -24.39
N ASN A 396 6.17 16.03 -24.11
CA ASN A 396 6.73 17.32 -24.54
C ASN A 396 8.05 17.19 -25.33
N GLY A 397 8.60 15.98 -25.46
CA GLY A 397 9.79 15.70 -26.24
C GLY A 397 11.10 15.80 -25.46
N ILE A 398 12.22 15.60 -26.17
CA ILE A 398 13.53 15.39 -25.55
C ILE A 398 14.04 16.62 -24.80
N ASP A 399 13.80 17.83 -25.30
CA ASP A 399 14.30 19.06 -24.67
C ASP A 399 13.65 19.30 -23.30
N ALA A 400 12.37 18.95 -23.15
CA ALA A 400 11.66 19.02 -21.87
C ALA A 400 12.27 18.05 -20.85
N ALA A 401 12.54 16.81 -21.27
CA ALA A 401 13.21 15.81 -20.43
C ALA A 401 14.61 16.24 -19.99
N ILE A 402 15.39 16.82 -20.91
CA ILE A 402 16.72 17.40 -20.59
C ILE A 402 16.59 18.54 -19.58
N GLN A 403 15.54 19.37 -19.69
CA GLN A 403 15.32 20.47 -18.77
C GLN A 403 15.01 19.96 -17.35
N VAL A 404 14.30 18.84 -17.19
CA VAL A 404 14.12 18.18 -15.88
C VAL A 404 15.47 17.85 -15.26
N TYR A 405 16.35 17.17 -16.00
CA TYR A 405 17.69 16.82 -15.48
C TYR A 405 18.49 18.07 -15.10
N LYS A 406 18.51 19.10 -15.96
CA LYS A 406 19.23 20.36 -15.68
C LYS A 406 18.72 21.03 -14.41
N ASN A 407 17.41 21.15 -14.26
CA ASN A 407 16.79 21.77 -13.07
C ASN A 407 17.22 21.07 -11.78
N GLN A 408 17.24 19.72 -11.78
CA GLN A 408 17.64 18.94 -10.60
C GLN A 408 19.17 18.96 -10.38
N ILE A 409 19.97 19.01 -11.45
CA ILE A 409 21.43 19.17 -11.35
C ILE A 409 21.80 20.54 -10.75
N ASP A 410 21.06 21.59 -11.12
CA ASP A 410 21.27 22.94 -10.61
C ASP A 410 20.71 23.15 -9.19
N ALA A 411 19.80 22.28 -8.74
CA ALA A 411 19.18 22.38 -7.42
C ALA A 411 20.21 22.20 -6.28
N PRO A 412 20.25 23.09 -5.28
CA PRO A 412 21.20 23.00 -4.17
C PRO A 412 20.84 21.89 -3.16
N THR A 413 19.58 21.43 -3.18
CA THR A 413 19.06 20.38 -2.31
C THR A 413 19.46 18.98 -2.76
N VAL A 414 19.84 18.82 -4.03
CA VAL A 414 20.21 17.52 -4.60
C VAL A 414 21.70 17.25 -4.34
N ASP A 415 22.03 16.05 -3.88
CA ASP A 415 23.38 15.66 -3.55
C ASP A 415 24.26 15.37 -4.79
N LEU A 416 25.59 15.41 -4.61
CA LEU A 416 26.56 15.28 -5.70
C LEU A 416 26.42 13.96 -6.48
N TYR A 417 26.14 12.85 -5.79
CA TYR A 417 26.10 11.52 -6.40
C TYR A 417 24.81 11.31 -7.18
N THR A 418 23.69 11.87 -6.70
CA THR A 418 22.47 11.99 -7.49
C THR A 418 22.72 12.82 -8.75
N LYS A 419 23.38 13.99 -8.66
CA LYS A 419 23.73 14.79 -9.85
C LYS A 419 24.57 14.02 -10.86
N ALA A 420 25.54 13.24 -10.39
CA ALA A 420 26.36 12.38 -11.24
C ALA A 420 25.51 11.36 -12.01
N ALA A 421 24.54 10.73 -11.33
CA ALA A 421 23.58 9.82 -11.94
C ALA A 421 22.74 10.51 -13.02
N LEU A 422 22.20 11.69 -12.72
CA LEU A 422 21.37 12.46 -13.64
C LEU A 422 22.13 12.92 -14.89
N VAL A 423 23.40 13.30 -14.74
CA VAL A 423 24.27 13.64 -15.89
C VAL A 423 24.51 12.43 -16.78
N ALA A 424 24.73 11.25 -16.18
CA ALA A 424 24.88 10.03 -16.95
C ALA A 424 23.59 9.67 -17.71
N GLU A 425 22.43 9.75 -17.06
CA GLU A 425 21.13 9.51 -17.71
C GLU A 425 20.83 10.55 -18.81
N TRP A 426 21.20 11.81 -18.60
CA TRP A 426 21.12 12.84 -19.63
C TRP A 426 21.98 12.49 -20.85
N ALA A 427 23.22 12.05 -20.65
CA ALA A 427 24.09 11.63 -21.75
C ALA A 427 23.49 10.43 -22.52
N LEU A 428 22.94 9.45 -21.81
CA LEU A 428 22.26 8.31 -22.43
C LEU A 428 21.00 8.72 -23.19
N LEU A 429 20.25 9.72 -22.71
CA LEU A 429 19.09 10.27 -23.42
C LEU A 429 19.51 10.92 -24.75
N LEU A 430 20.59 11.71 -24.75
CA LEU A 430 21.16 12.29 -25.98
C LEU A 430 21.60 11.20 -26.97
N TRP A 431 22.21 10.13 -26.46
CA TRP A 431 22.65 9.05 -27.33
C TRP A 431 21.48 8.21 -27.88
N LYS A 432 20.64 7.62 -27.00
CA LYS A 432 19.62 6.64 -27.39
C LYS A 432 18.39 7.25 -28.05
N VAL A 433 18.05 8.50 -27.69
CA VAL A 433 16.82 9.15 -28.18
C VAL A 433 17.12 10.24 -29.20
N LYS A 434 18.11 11.11 -28.96
CA LYS A 434 18.52 12.11 -29.96
C LYS A 434 19.33 11.48 -31.11
N GLY A 435 20.00 10.34 -30.85
CA GLY A 435 20.90 9.69 -31.80
C GLY A 435 22.29 10.32 -31.87
N SER A 436 22.67 11.20 -30.94
CA SER A 436 23.94 11.93 -30.97
C SER A 436 24.95 11.35 -29.98
N ALA A 437 25.79 10.44 -30.46
CA ALA A 437 26.90 9.88 -29.67
C ALA A 437 27.97 10.96 -29.36
N GLU A 438 28.15 11.93 -30.26
CA GLU A 438 29.11 13.02 -30.05
C GLU A 438 28.71 13.91 -28.87
N GLU A 439 27.45 14.34 -28.82
CA GLU A 439 26.95 15.16 -27.70
C GLU A 439 26.96 14.39 -26.38
N ALA A 440 26.58 13.10 -26.39
CA ALA A 440 26.65 12.26 -25.20
C ALA A 440 28.08 12.14 -24.65
N ARG A 441 29.06 11.89 -25.53
CA ARG A 441 30.48 11.83 -25.15
C ARG A 441 31.01 13.17 -24.64
N GLU A 442 30.53 14.27 -25.22
CA GLU A 442 30.86 15.62 -24.75
C GLU A 442 30.32 15.87 -23.34
N VAL A 443 29.10 15.42 -23.02
CA VAL A 443 28.52 15.51 -21.68
C VAL A 443 29.39 14.75 -20.66
N PHE A 444 29.77 13.50 -20.93
CA PHE A 444 30.66 12.76 -20.02
C PHE A 444 32.01 13.46 -19.85
N THR A 445 32.66 13.85 -20.96
CA THR A 445 34.00 14.46 -20.94
C THR A 445 34.00 15.79 -20.19
N LYS A 446 32.98 16.63 -20.36
CA LYS A 446 32.87 17.91 -19.64
C LYS A 446 32.70 17.68 -18.14
N ASN A 447 31.92 16.68 -17.75
CA ASN A 447 31.45 16.55 -16.38
C ASN A 447 32.30 15.63 -15.48
N VAL A 448 33.22 14.86 -16.04
CA VAL A 448 34.09 13.92 -15.29
C VAL A 448 34.89 14.58 -14.16
N ALA A 449 35.25 15.85 -14.29
CA ALA A 449 36.01 16.57 -13.26
C ALA A 449 35.24 16.72 -11.94
N TRP A 450 33.91 16.80 -12.01
CA TRP A 450 33.03 16.96 -10.84
C TRP A 450 32.47 15.64 -10.34
N TYR A 451 32.23 14.68 -11.25
CA TYR A 451 31.51 13.43 -10.93
C TYR A 451 32.35 12.15 -11.03
N GLY A 452 33.67 12.27 -11.21
CA GLY A 452 34.59 11.12 -11.27
C GLY A 452 34.62 10.25 -10.01
N ASP A 453 33.98 10.66 -8.93
CA ASP A 453 33.82 9.88 -7.70
C ASP A 453 32.51 9.09 -7.64
N SER A 454 31.69 9.08 -8.69
CA SER A 454 30.47 8.27 -8.75
C SER A 454 30.70 6.99 -9.54
N ARG A 455 30.45 5.83 -8.91
CA ARG A 455 30.48 4.53 -9.59
C ARG A 455 29.50 4.50 -10.77
N LEU A 456 28.26 4.95 -10.54
CA LEU A 456 27.20 4.93 -11.55
C LEU A 456 27.55 5.76 -12.79
N PHE A 457 28.22 6.91 -12.61
CA PHE A 457 28.71 7.73 -13.72
C PHE A 457 29.66 6.94 -14.62
N TRP A 458 30.61 6.19 -14.03
CA TRP A 458 31.55 5.36 -14.78
C TRP A 458 30.88 4.15 -15.41
N ASP A 459 30.01 3.44 -14.68
CA ASP A 459 29.27 2.30 -15.21
C ASP A 459 28.52 2.69 -16.50
N ARG A 460 27.81 3.83 -16.47
CA ARG A 460 27.07 4.32 -17.65
C ARG A 460 27.98 4.85 -18.76
N TRP A 461 29.15 5.42 -18.45
CA TRP A 461 30.09 5.84 -19.49
C TRP A 461 30.74 4.64 -20.18
N PHE A 462 31.18 3.63 -19.42
CA PHE A 462 31.69 2.38 -20.00
C PHE A 462 30.63 1.68 -20.84
N GLN A 463 29.40 1.58 -20.33
CA GLN A 463 28.28 1.02 -21.09
C GLN A 463 28.07 1.79 -22.41
N PHE A 464 28.01 3.11 -22.35
CA PHE A 464 27.85 3.97 -23.52
C PHE A 464 28.92 3.69 -24.58
N GLU A 465 30.20 3.67 -24.20
CA GLU A 465 31.28 3.46 -25.16
C GLU A 465 31.25 2.03 -25.71
N LEU A 466 31.06 1.00 -24.87
CA LEU A 466 31.01 -0.40 -25.30
C LEU A 466 29.92 -0.70 -26.32
N GLU A 467 28.74 -0.10 -26.13
CA GLU A 467 27.58 -0.28 -27.00
C GLU A 467 27.66 0.56 -28.29
N GLN A 468 28.71 1.37 -28.50
CA GLN A 468 28.88 2.08 -29.76
C GLN A 468 29.14 1.12 -30.92
N PRO A 469 28.42 1.26 -32.06
CA PRO A 469 28.66 0.45 -33.23
C PRO A 469 30.06 0.74 -33.77
N SER A 470 30.80 -0.32 -34.09
CA SER A 470 32.10 -0.23 -34.74
C SER A 470 32.13 -1.08 -36.01
N SER A 471 33.07 -0.75 -36.88
CA SER A 471 33.39 -1.48 -38.09
C SER A 471 34.88 -1.82 -38.08
N ALA A 472 35.34 -2.68 -39.00
CA ALA A 472 36.76 -2.99 -39.12
C ALA A 472 37.66 -1.73 -39.30
N GLU A 473 37.12 -0.64 -39.86
CA GLU A 473 37.83 0.62 -40.07
C GLU A 473 37.82 1.51 -38.82
N THR A 474 36.79 1.41 -37.97
CA THR A 474 36.60 2.27 -36.79
C THR A 474 36.95 1.57 -35.46
N GLU A 475 37.29 0.28 -35.48
CA GLU A 475 37.64 -0.50 -34.28
C GLU A 475 38.83 0.09 -33.51
N ALA A 476 39.83 0.62 -34.24
CA ALA A 476 40.98 1.28 -33.62
C ALA A 476 40.56 2.55 -32.85
N GLN A 477 39.69 3.36 -33.44
CA GLN A 477 39.16 4.58 -32.80
C GLN A 477 38.28 4.24 -31.59
N HIS A 478 37.50 3.16 -31.67
CA HIS A 478 36.71 2.65 -30.56
C HIS A 478 37.62 2.18 -29.40
N GLY A 479 38.71 1.48 -29.71
CA GLY A 479 39.73 1.11 -28.72
C GLY A 479 40.40 2.31 -28.05
N GLU A 480 40.67 3.39 -28.80
CA GLU A 480 41.17 4.65 -28.23
C GLU A 480 40.15 5.30 -27.29
N CYS A 481 38.85 5.28 -27.62
CA CYS A 481 37.78 5.79 -26.75
C CYS A 481 37.69 4.98 -25.46
N MET A 482 37.68 3.65 -25.54
CA MET A 482 37.65 2.76 -24.36
C MET A 482 38.86 2.97 -23.47
N LYS A 483 40.06 3.06 -24.06
CA LYS A 483 41.28 3.36 -23.33
C LYS A 483 41.19 4.72 -22.63
N LYS A 484 40.67 5.76 -23.31
CA LYS A 484 40.49 7.08 -22.72
C LYS A 484 39.59 7.03 -21.48
N VAL A 485 38.45 6.33 -21.53
CA VAL A 485 37.57 6.19 -20.35
C VAL A 485 38.32 5.52 -19.19
N PHE A 486 39.08 4.47 -19.47
CA PHE A 486 39.87 3.77 -18.46
C PHE A 486 40.98 4.66 -17.85
N ASP A 487 41.70 5.41 -18.68
CA ASP A 487 42.74 6.32 -18.22
C ASP A 487 42.14 7.45 -17.36
N GLU A 488 41.00 8.03 -17.77
CA GLU A 488 40.27 9.05 -17.00
C GLU A 488 39.75 8.51 -15.66
N LEU A 489 39.24 7.27 -15.62
CA LEU A 489 38.86 6.59 -14.37
C LEU A 489 40.04 6.53 -13.41
N ARG A 490 41.21 6.12 -13.90
CA ARG A 490 42.41 6.00 -13.06
C ARG A 490 42.90 7.34 -12.54
N GLU A 491 42.83 8.39 -13.36
CA GLU A 491 43.38 9.70 -13.01
C GLU A 491 42.46 10.51 -12.09
N ARG A 492 41.14 10.40 -12.28
CA ARG A 492 40.18 11.31 -11.64
C ARG A 492 39.40 10.71 -10.48
N SER A 493 39.23 9.39 -10.45
CA SER A 493 38.38 8.73 -9.46
C SER A 493 39.05 8.59 -8.09
N ARG A 494 38.30 8.85 -7.01
CA ARG A 494 38.66 8.51 -5.63
C ARG A 494 37.91 7.30 -5.07
N LEU A 495 37.27 6.51 -5.95
CA LEU A 495 36.58 5.27 -5.58
C LEU A 495 37.55 4.26 -4.92
N SER A 496 36.98 3.37 -4.11
CA SER A 496 37.72 2.32 -3.42
C SER A 496 38.42 1.36 -4.39
N ALA A 497 39.46 0.69 -3.91
CA ALA A 497 40.20 -0.26 -4.71
C ALA A 497 39.34 -1.43 -5.24
N PRO A 498 38.38 -2.01 -4.48
CA PRO A 498 37.45 -3.00 -5.00
C PRO A 498 36.63 -2.47 -6.18
N VAL A 499 35.99 -1.30 -6.05
CA VAL A 499 35.15 -0.74 -7.12
C VAL A 499 35.98 -0.40 -8.37
N LYS A 500 37.20 0.12 -8.19
CA LYS A 500 38.11 0.35 -9.32
C LYS A 500 38.53 -0.93 -10.02
N LYS A 501 38.68 -2.03 -9.28
CA LYS A 501 38.96 -3.36 -9.86
C LYS A 501 37.77 -3.86 -10.68
N ASP A 502 36.55 -3.75 -10.14
CA ASP A 502 35.32 -4.13 -10.85
C ASP A 502 35.18 -3.35 -12.17
N LEU A 503 35.35 -2.01 -12.13
CA LEU A 503 35.29 -1.15 -13.31
C LEU A 503 36.44 -1.44 -14.29
N ALA A 504 37.65 -1.70 -13.79
CA ALA A 504 38.79 -2.06 -14.63
C ALA A 504 38.59 -3.41 -15.34
N GLN A 505 37.85 -4.34 -14.73
CA GLN A 505 37.53 -5.63 -15.34
C GLN A 505 36.73 -5.46 -16.63
N ILE A 506 35.87 -4.45 -16.72
CA ILE A 506 35.14 -4.10 -17.95
C ILE A 506 36.12 -3.82 -19.10
N TYR A 507 37.15 -3.00 -18.85
CA TYR A 507 38.17 -2.69 -19.86
C TYR A 507 39.07 -3.89 -20.18
N LEU A 508 39.42 -4.71 -19.19
CA LEU A 508 40.19 -5.94 -19.41
C LEU A 508 39.42 -6.93 -20.30
N ASN A 509 38.12 -7.11 -20.06
CA ASN A 509 37.27 -7.96 -20.90
C ASN A 509 37.21 -7.41 -22.34
N TYR A 510 37.06 -6.10 -22.51
CA TYR A 510 37.11 -5.46 -23.82
C TYR A 510 38.42 -5.77 -24.56
N LEU A 511 39.58 -5.70 -23.89
CA LEU A 511 40.88 -6.02 -24.51
C LEU A 511 40.96 -7.47 -25.00
N VAL A 512 40.32 -8.41 -24.29
CA VAL A 512 40.27 -9.83 -24.67
C VAL A 512 39.37 -10.06 -25.87
N GLU A 513 38.20 -9.42 -25.88
CA GLU A 513 37.16 -9.69 -26.87
C GLU A 513 37.38 -8.92 -28.19
N ARG A 514 37.89 -7.68 -28.10
CA ARG A 514 37.88 -6.70 -29.19
C ARG A 514 39.21 -5.97 -29.39
N GLY A 515 40.22 -6.32 -28.61
CA GLY A 515 41.53 -5.68 -28.68
C GLY A 515 42.32 -5.99 -29.96
N ASP A 516 43.28 -5.13 -30.28
CA ASP A 516 44.20 -5.34 -31.39
C ASP A 516 45.30 -6.39 -31.08
N LYS A 517 46.23 -6.59 -32.03
CA LYS A 517 47.35 -7.54 -31.88
C LYS A 517 48.23 -7.31 -30.64
N ASP A 518 48.24 -6.10 -30.09
CA ASP A 518 49.04 -5.71 -28.93
C ASP A 518 48.19 -5.64 -27.63
N ALA A 519 46.87 -5.85 -27.72
CA ALA A 519 45.95 -5.77 -26.59
C ALA A 519 46.31 -6.70 -25.44
N MET A 520 46.81 -7.90 -25.70
CA MET A 520 47.23 -8.82 -24.62
C MET A 520 48.47 -8.32 -23.86
N LYS A 521 49.31 -7.48 -24.47
CA LYS A 521 50.40 -6.79 -23.75
C LYS A 521 49.85 -5.71 -22.82
N VAL A 522 48.85 -4.96 -23.31
CA VAL A 522 48.14 -3.94 -22.51
C VAL A 522 47.38 -4.61 -21.37
N PHE A 523 46.70 -5.73 -21.63
CA PHE A 523 45.99 -6.53 -20.64
C PHE A 523 46.92 -6.90 -19.48
N LEU A 524 48.06 -7.54 -19.77
CA LEU A 524 49.01 -7.95 -18.72
C LEU A 524 49.63 -6.75 -17.99
N GLN A 525 49.78 -5.61 -18.66
CA GLN A 525 50.22 -4.38 -18.00
C GLN A 525 49.16 -3.87 -17.02
N VAL A 526 47.90 -3.76 -17.46
CA VAL A 526 46.78 -3.27 -16.64
C VAL A 526 46.50 -4.23 -15.49
N ASP A 527 46.46 -5.53 -15.76
CA ASP A 527 46.26 -6.58 -14.75
C ASP A 527 47.29 -6.47 -13.62
N ARG A 528 48.58 -6.35 -13.97
CA ARG A 528 49.65 -6.13 -12.99
C ARG A 528 49.47 -4.82 -12.20
N GLU A 529 49.06 -3.75 -12.87
CA GLU A 529 48.90 -2.43 -12.23
C GLU A 529 47.65 -2.34 -11.33
N ILE A 530 46.61 -3.12 -11.59
CA ILE A 530 45.33 -3.05 -10.86
C ILE A 530 45.16 -4.22 -9.87
N PHE A 531 45.50 -5.43 -10.27
CA PHE A 531 45.30 -6.67 -9.48
C PHE A 531 46.60 -7.21 -8.86
N GLY A 532 47.75 -6.68 -9.25
CA GLY A 532 49.04 -7.09 -8.70
C GLY A 532 49.20 -6.80 -7.20
N PRO A 533 50.24 -7.37 -6.57
CA PRO A 533 50.57 -7.07 -5.17
C PRO A 533 50.98 -5.60 -5.00
N SER A 534 50.94 -5.10 -3.76
CA SER A 534 51.22 -3.69 -3.42
C SER A 534 52.57 -3.16 -3.90
N SER A 535 53.55 -4.03 -4.16
CA SER A 535 54.87 -3.66 -4.71
C SER A 535 54.85 -3.25 -6.17
N VAL A 536 53.81 -3.62 -6.93
CA VAL A 536 53.68 -3.33 -8.37
C VAL A 536 52.34 -2.70 -8.75
N ALA A 537 51.34 -2.77 -7.87
CA ALA A 537 50.05 -2.12 -8.05
C ALA A 537 50.20 -0.60 -8.10
N LYS A 538 49.54 0.02 -9.08
CA LYS A 538 49.43 1.46 -9.27
C LYS A 538 47.95 1.88 -9.27
N LEU A 539 47.24 1.45 -8.23
CA LEU A 539 45.94 2.03 -7.90
C LEU A 539 46.18 3.48 -7.49
N SER A 540 45.58 4.42 -8.21
CA SER A 540 45.78 5.86 -8.00
C SER A 540 45.61 6.22 -6.51
N THR A 541 46.68 6.68 -5.87
CA THR A 541 46.56 7.41 -4.61
C THR A 541 46.07 8.81 -4.97
N ALA A 542 44.93 9.23 -4.41
CA ALA A 542 44.31 10.52 -4.71
C ALA A 542 45.32 11.66 -4.49
N THR A 543 45.92 12.13 -5.57
CA THR A 543 46.91 13.23 -5.59
C THR A 543 46.45 14.36 -6.51
N GLY A 544 45.14 14.45 -6.75
CA GLY A 544 44.53 15.63 -7.36
C GLY A 544 44.59 16.82 -6.40
N LYS A 545 45.24 17.90 -6.83
CA LYS A 545 45.17 19.20 -6.15
C LYS A 545 43.96 19.98 -6.66
N GLU A 546 43.07 20.37 -5.77
CA GLU A 546 42.08 21.43 -6.02
C GLU A 546 42.40 22.56 -5.03
N ASN A 547 42.70 23.76 -5.54
CA ASN A 547 43.11 24.92 -4.73
C ASN A 547 44.32 24.70 -3.79
N GLY A 548 45.25 23.82 -4.15
CA GLY A 548 46.51 23.64 -3.41
C GLY A 548 46.46 22.67 -2.22
N ALA A 549 45.33 22.03 -1.94
CA ALA A 549 45.22 20.93 -0.98
C ALA A 549 45.12 19.57 -1.71
N ALA A 550 45.74 18.53 -1.15
CA ALA A 550 45.57 17.16 -1.64
C ALA A 550 44.14 16.69 -1.35
N LYS A 551 43.42 16.17 -2.36
CA LYS A 551 42.13 15.52 -2.13
C LYS A 551 42.35 14.26 -1.29
N GLY A 552 41.98 14.31 -0.01
CA GLY A 552 41.98 13.14 0.88
C GLY A 552 40.97 12.08 0.42
N GLU A 553 41.02 10.91 1.08
CA GLU A 553 40.03 9.85 0.91
C GLU A 553 38.61 10.38 1.22
N LEU A 554 37.60 9.81 0.54
CA LEU A 554 36.21 10.12 0.83
C LEU A 554 35.88 9.66 2.26
N ASP A 555 35.10 10.44 2.99
CA ASP A 555 34.54 9.98 4.26
C ASP A 555 33.60 8.79 4.03
N GLU A 556 33.32 8.04 5.10
CA GLU A 556 32.55 6.80 5.02
C GLU A 556 31.17 6.98 4.35
N ALA A 557 30.43 8.02 4.73
CA ALA A 557 29.08 8.26 4.20
C ALA A 557 29.10 8.70 2.73
N SER A 558 30.10 9.50 2.36
CA SER A 558 30.36 9.85 0.96
C SER A 558 30.75 8.64 0.12
N ARG A 559 31.61 7.76 0.64
CA ARG A 559 32.02 6.53 -0.03
C ARG A 559 30.85 5.58 -0.27
N GLN A 560 29.98 5.40 0.71
CA GLN A 560 28.79 4.56 0.56
C GLN A 560 27.87 5.06 -0.55
N ARG A 561 27.62 6.37 -0.63
CA ARG A 561 26.82 6.97 -1.71
C ARG A 561 27.51 6.95 -3.07
N ALA A 562 28.81 7.19 -3.09
CA ALA A 562 29.66 7.12 -4.29
C ALA A 562 29.63 5.74 -4.96
N GLU A 563 29.62 4.68 -4.14
CA GLU A 563 29.78 3.29 -4.57
C GLU A 563 28.46 2.52 -4.62
N ALA A 564 27.35 3.16 -4.23
CA ALA A 564 26.01 2.59 -4.26
C ALA A 564 25.63 2.17 -5.69
N GLN A 565 25.03 0.99 -5.79
CA GLN A 565 24.37 0.55 -7.02
C GLN A 565 22.93 1.03 -6.99
N TYR A 566 22.51 1.63 -8.10
CA TYR A 566 21.14 2.05 -8.29
C TYR A 566 20.35 0.91 -8.93
N VAL A 567 19.23 0.55 -8.31
CA VAL A 567 18.33 -0.52 -8.73
C VAL A 567 16.92 0.08 -8.77
N HIS A 568 16.15 -0.21 -9.82
CA HIS A 568 14.78 0.25 -9.92
C HIS A 568 13.89 -0.46 -8.90
N PHE A 569 12.83 0.20 -8.44
CA PHE A 569 11.86 -0.38 -7.52
C PHE A 569 11.36 -1.77 -8.00
N TYR A 570 11.04 -1.90 -9.28
CA TYR A 570 10.53 -3.16 -9.86
C TYR A 570 11.58 -4.28 -9.90
N GLU A 571 12.87 -3.95 -9.80
CA GLU A 571 13.96 -4.94 -9.79
C GLU A 571 14.24 -5.45 -8.36
N VAL A 572 13.85 -4.68 -7.33
CA VAL A 572 14.02 -5.06 -5.92
C VAL A 572 12.84 -5.89 -5.41
N HIS A 573 11.62 -5.62 -5.88
CA HIS A 573 10.41 -6.33 -5.46
C HIS A 573 10.13 -7.56 -6.35
N GLY A 574 10.82 -8.67 -6.07
CA GLY A 574 10.45 -9.99 -6.55
C GLY A 574 9.28 -10.60 -5.75
N GLU A 575 8.58 -11.58 -6.33
CA GLU A 575 7.61 -12.37 -5.55
C GLU A 575 8.36 -13.07 -4.40
N PRO A 576 7.94 -12.88 -3.13
CA PRO A 576 8.62 -13.52 -2.00
C PRO A 576 8.51 -15.04 -2.13
N GLU A 577 9.63 -15.74 -1.94
CA GLU A 577 9.65 -17.21 -1.99
C GLU A 577 8.66 -17.77 -0.95
N ALA A 578 7.80 -18.69 -1.38
CA ALA A 578 6.69 -19.22 -0.58
C ALA A 578 7.13 -19.89 0.74
N ASP A 579 8.39 -20.34 0.81
CA ASP A 579 8.98 -21.03 1.95
C ASP A 579 9.81 -20.10 2.86
N THR A 580 9.81 -18.78 2.61
CA THR A 580 10.53 -17.81 3.43
C THR A 580 9.98 -17.82 4.87
N GLN A 581 10.86 -17.97 5.85
CA GLN A 581 10.49 -17.99 7.27
C GLN A 581 10.80 -16.66 7.96
N GLY A 582 10.00 -16.31 8.98
CA GLY A 582 10.18 -15.13 9.80
C GLY A 582 9.24 -13.98 9.45
N ASN A 583 9.56 -12.80 9.99
CA ASN A 583 8.79 -11.58 9.75
C ASN A 583 9.07 -11.07 8.34
N ALA A 584 8.00 -10.80 7.61
CA ALA A 584 8.08 -10.10 6.34
C ALA A 584 8.35 -8.63 6.61
N ASP A 585 9.58 -8.20 6.30
CA ASP A 585 9.93 -6.79 6.33
C ASP A 585 8.91 -6.01 5.49
N PHE A 586 8.59 -4.81 5.95
CA PHE A 586 7.80 -3.89 5.15
C PHE A 586 8.59 -3.45 3.91
N ASN A 587 9.93 -3.53 3.95
CA ASN A 587 10.87 -2.98 2.95
C ASN A 587 10.91 -3.71 1.61
#